data_AF-A0A897MLN4-F1
#
_entry.id   AF-A0A897MLN4-F1
#
_cell.length_a   1.000
_cell.length_b   1.000
_cell.length_c   1.000
_cell.angle_alpha   90.00
_cell.angle_beta   90.00
_cell.angle_gamma   90.00
#
_symmetry.space_group_name_H-M   'P 1'
#
loop_
_entity.id
_entity.type
_entity.pdbx_description
1 polymer ?
#
loop_
_entity_poly.entity_id
_entity_poly.type
_entity_poly.pdbx_seq_one_letter_code
_entity_poly.pdbx_strand_id
1 'polypeptide(L)'
;MKNTTELLTDAEFPMTSDELLDRYGDEEIDLSNETLREVLERTGSETYENREDAEFAIYSGVSDRAIGRKGYSDRDPTPLGSPYGPDQYSF
;
A
#
# COMPACT_ATOMS: atom_id res chain seq x y z
N MET A 1 -7.27 6.95 -11.39
CA MET A 1 -6.87 6.31 -10.12
C MET A 1 -7.38 7.19 -9.00
N LYS A 2 -8.20 6.65 -8.10
CA LYS A 2 -8.73 7.37 -6.94
C LYS A 2 -7.83 7.08 -5.75
N ASN A 3 -7.65 8.05 -4.85
CA ASN A 3 -6.97 7.77 -3.58
C ASN A 3 -7.89 6.97 -2.67
N THR A 4 -7.35 5.97 -1.96
CA THR A 4 -8.12 5.14 -1.01
C THR A 4 -8.89 5.99 0.00
N THR A 5 -8.29 7.06 0.48
CA THR A 5 -8.92 8.03 1.39
C THR A 5 -10.14 8.72 0.76
N GLU A 6 -10.11 9.03 -0.53
CA GLU A 6 -11.26 9.61 -1.23
C GLU A 6 -12.39 8.59 -1.37
N LEU A 7 -12.07 7.33 -1.67
CA LEU A 7 -13.06 6.23 -1.73
C LEU A 7 -13.78 6.02 -0.39
N LEU A 8 -13.05 6.13 0.72
CA LEU A 8 -13.59 5.91 2.06
C LEU A 8 -14.20 7.18 2.69
N THR A 9 -14.16 8.32 2.00
CA THR A 9 -14.72 9.57 2.55
C THR A 9 -16.23 9.51 2.73
N ASP A 10 -16.93 8.84 1.80
CA ASP A 10 -18.39 8.69 1.82
C ASP A 10 -18.84 7.34 2.43
N ALA A 11 -17.92 6.56 3.00
CA ALA A 11 -18.24 5.29 3.64
C ALA A 11 -18.82 5.51 5.05
N GLU A 12 -19.85 4.73 5.38
CA GLU A 12 -20.45 4.70 6.71
C GLU A 12 -19.88 3.52 7.51
N PHE A 13 -19.58 3.72 8.78
CA PHE A 13 -19.00 2.72 9.68
C PHE A 13 -19.95 2.43 10.85
N PRO A 14 -19.93 1.20 11.43
CA PRO A 14 -19.03 0.08 11.12
C PRO A 14 -19.33 -0.58 9.76
N MET A 15 -18.28 -1.04 9.08
CA MET A 15 -18.37 -1.68 7.76
C MET A 15 -17.43 -2.88 7.69
N THR A 16 -17.88 -3.96 7.04
CA THR A 16 -17.08 -5.17 6.84
C THR A 16 -16.24 -5.11 5.58
N SER A 17 -15.16 -5.91 5.51
CA SER A 17 -14.38 -6.07 4.27
C SER A 17 -15.26 -6.50 3.10
N ASP A 18 -16.23 -7.40 3.31
CA ASP A 18 -17.15 -7.86 2.27
C ASP A 18 -18.04 -6.71 1.74
N GLU A 19 -18.61 -5.88 2.61
CA GLU A 19 -19.38 -4.70 2.22
C GLU A 19 -18.52 -3.66 1.49
N LEU A 20 -17.26 -3.52 1.91
CA LEU A 20 -16.31 -2.65 1.27
C LEU A 20 -15.97 -3.13 -0.15
N LEU A 21 -15.82 -4.45 -0.33
CA LEU A 21 -15.56 -5.09 -1.61
C LEU A 21 -16.76 -5.05 -2.56
N ASP A 22 -17.97 -5.19 -2.03
CA ASP A 22 -19.19 -5.05 -2.83
C ASP A 22 -19.35 -3.62 -3.35
N ARG A 23 -18.91 -2.62 -2.58
CA ARG A 23 -19.08 -1.21 -2.92
C ARG A 23 -17.93 -0.64 -3.75
N TYR A 24 -16.69 -1.07 -3.47
CA TYR A 24 -15.47 -0.47 -4.01
C TYR A 24 -14.43 -1.50 -4.48
N GLY A 25 -14.77 -2.79 -4.53
CA GLY A 25 -13.82 -3.87 -4.85
C GLY A 25 -13.16 -3.77 -6.22
N ASP A 26 -13.86 -3.21 -7.21
CA ASP A 26 -13.39 -3.06 -8.59
C ASP A 26 -12.59 -1.76 -8.82
N GLU A 27 -12.46 -0.91 -7.79
CA GLU A 27 -11.70 0.33 -7.90
C GLU A 27 -10.19 0.05 -7.80
N GLU A 28 -9.43 0.57 -8.76
CA GLU A 28 -7.96 0.45 -8.76
C GLU A 28 -7.33 1.42 -7.76
N ILE A 29 -6.42 0.90 -6.95
CA ILE A 29 -5.67 1.66 -5.96
C ILE A 29 -4.38 2.20 -6.60
N ASP A 30 -4.13 3.49 -6.40
CA ASP A 30 -2.98 4.21 -6.97
C ASP A 30 -1.61 3.67 -6.51
N LEU A 31 -1.54 3.07 -5.31
CA LEU A 31 -0.28 2.60 -4.73
C LEU A 31 0.33 1.38 -5.43
N SER A 32 -0.47 0.49 -6.03
CA SER A 32 0.04 -0.80 -6.53
C SER A 32 -0.41 -1.21 -7.93
N ASN A 33 -1.27 -0.45 -8.61
CA ASN A 33 -1.98 -0.91 -9.81
C ASN A 33 -2.72 -2.25 -9.56
N GLU A 34 -3.18 -2.46 -8.32
CA GLU A 34 -4.00 -3.60 -7.91
C GLU A 34 -5.37 -3.05 -7.51
N THR A 35 -6.38 -3.91 -7.60
CA THR A 35 -7.74 -3.61 -7.14
C THR A 35 -7.85 -3.74 -5.62
N LEU A 36 -8.85 -3.06 -5.04
CA LEU A 36 -9.17 -3.20 -3.62
C LEU A 36 -9.46 -4.65 -3.23
N ARG A 37 -10.07 -5.40 -4.15
CA ARG A 37 -10.33 -6.84 -4.02
C ARG A 37 -9.06 -7.65 -3.84
N GLU A 38 -8.10 -7.50 -4.74
CA GLU A 38 -6.83 -8.25 -4.67
C GLU A 38 -6.06 -7.96 -3.38
N VAL A 39 -6.15 -6.72 -2.88
CA VAL A 39 -5.52 -6.29 -1.62
C VAL A 39 -6.20 -6.92 -0.41
N LEU A 40 -7.53 -6.82 -0.29
CA LEU A 40 -8.25 -7.28 0.89
C LEU A 40 -8.47 -8.79 0.95
N GLU A 41 -8.54 -9.47 -0.20
CA GLU A 41 -8.54 -10.94 -0.26
C GLU A 41 -7.27 -11.53 0.40
N ARG A 42 -6.17 -10.76 0.42
CA ARG A 42 -4.91 -11.15 1.08
C ARG A 42 -4.91 -10.90 2.59
N THR A 43 -5.54 -9.82 3.04
CA THR A 43 -5.58 -9.43 4.46
C THR A 43 -6.61 -10.23 5.26
N GLY A 44 -7.65 -10.75 4.59
CA GLY A 44 -8.75 -11.49 5.20
C GLY A 44 -9.96 -10.60 5.52
N SER A 45 -11.09 -11.22 5.88
CA SER A 45 -12.32 -10.48 6.23
C SER A 45 -12.27 -10.02 7.69
N GLU A 46 -12.50 -8.72 7.89
CA GLU A 46 -12.57 -8.07 9.20
C GLU A 46 -13.69 -7.01 9.21
N THR A 47 -13.96 -6.44 10.38
CA THR A 47 -14.92 -5.34 10.55
C THR A 47 -14.16 -4.09 10.96
N TYR A 48 -14.36 -3.02 10.20
CA TYR A 48 -13.75 -1.72 10.45
C TYR A 48 -14.72 -0.87 11.26
N GLU A 49 -14.28 -0.41 12.43
CA GLU A 49 -15.09 0.44 13.31
C GLU A 49 -15.10 1.90 12.83
N ASN A 50 -14.06 2.28 12.10
CA ASN A 50 -13.89 3.64 11.59
C ASN A 50 -13.09 3.64 10.27
N ARG A 51 -13.03 4.81 9.65
CA ARG A 51 -12.32 5.03 8.39
C ARG A 51 -10.82 4.73 8.48
N GLU A 52 -10.17 5.12 9.56
CA GLU A 52 -8.73 4.93 9.73
C GLU A 52 -8.38 3.44 9.80
N ASP A 53 -9.21 2.62 10.46
CA ASP A 53 -9.03 1.16 10.51
C ASP A 53 -9.07 0.54 9.10
N ALA A 54 -10.05 0.95 8.28
CA ALA A 54 -10.17 0.48 6.89
C ALA A 54 -8.99 0.94 6.03
N GLU A 55 -8.58 2.21 6.14
CA GLU A 55 -7.40 2.74 5.44
C GLU A 55 -6.15 1.94 5.82
N PHE A 56 -5.94 1.71 7.12
CA PHE A 56 -4.76 1.01 7.62
C PHE A 56 -4.71 -0.44 7.13
N ALA A 57 -5.85 -1.14 7.10
CA ALA A 57 -5.92 -2.50 6.58
C ALA A 57 -5.62 -2.57 5.08
N ILE A 58 -6.11 -1.60 4.30
CA ILE A 58 -5.79 -1.50 2.86
C ILE A 58 -4.30 -1.24 2.69
N TYR A 59 -3.73 -0.21 3.34
CA TYR A 59 -2.31 0.10 3.23
C TYR A 59 -1.39 -1.04 3.69
N SER A 60 -1.77 -1.75 4.75
CA SER A 60 -1.06 -2.95 5.23
C SER A 60 -1.22 -4.15 4.29
N GLY A 61 -2.34 -4.20 3.57
CA GLY A 61 -2.69 -5.25 2.62
C GLY A 61 -2.07 -5.08 1.24
N VAL A 62 -1.53 -3.91 0.89
CA VAL A 62 -0.91 -3.68 -0.43
C VAL A 62 0.41 -4.47 -0.55
N SER A 63 0.68 -5.06 -1.73
CA SER A 63 1.85 -5.89 -1.93
C SER A 63 3.17 -5.10 -1.94
N ASP A 64 4.29 -5.81 -1.78
CA ASP A 64 5.67 -5.30 -1.93
C ASP A 64 5.91 -4.51 -3.24
N ARG A 65 4.98 -4.56 -4.21
CA ARG A 65 5.02 -3.76 -5.44
C ARG A 65 4.72 -2.27 -5.19
N ALA A 66 4.03 -1.91 -4.10
CA ALA A 66 3.87 -0.53 -3.65
C ALA A 66 5.05 -0.02 -2.80
N ILE A 67 5.92 -0.93 -2.35
CA ILE A 67 7.22 -0.53 -1.83
C ILE A 67 8.01 -0.03 -3.03
N GLY A 68 8.04 1.30 -3.23
CA GLY A 68 8.85 1.94 -4.26
C GLY A 68 10.28 1.36 -4.27
N ARG A 69 10.90 1.29 -5.45
CA ARG A 69 12.21 0.66 -5.74
C ARG A 69 12.80 -0.18 -4.58
N LYS A 70 12.51 -1.49 -4.57
CA LYS A 70 13.31 -2.47 -3.80
C LYS A 70 14.80 -2.21 -4.06
N GLY A 71 15.54 -1.84 -3.02
CA GLY A 71 16.98 -1.59 -3.10
C GLY A 71 17.39 -0.12 -3.18
N TYR A 72 16.65 0.84 -2.59
CA TYR A 72 17.21 2.16 -2.28
C TYR A 72 18.28 2.03 -1.17
N SER A 73 19.43 1.46 -1.54
CA SER A 73 20.64 1.31 -0.74
C SER A 73 21.60 2.49 -1.02
N ASP A 74 21.06 3.72 -1.10
CA ASP A 74 21.88 4.95 -1.04
C ASP A 74 22.04 5.44 0.42
N ARG A 75 21.47 4.70 1.37
CA ARG A 75 21.64 4.94 2.81
C ARG A 75 22.43 3.87 3.53
N ASP A 76 22.91 2.85 2.82
CA ASP A 76 23.92 1.96 3.38
C ASP A 76 25.28 2.66 3.30
N PRO A 77 25.92 2.99 4.44
CA PRO A 77 27.29 3.43 4.40
C PRO A 77 28.13 2.31 3.78
N THR A 78 28.97 2.65 2.79
CA THR A 78 29.90 1.68 2.22
C THR A 78 30.79 1.14 3.34
N PRO A 79 30.82 -0.18 3.58
CA PRO A 79 31.68 -0.76 4.60
C PRO A 79 33.16 -0.45 4.32
N LEU A 80 33.93 -0.16 5.37
CA LEU A 80 35.38 0.01 5.28
C LEU A 80 36.01 -1.26 4.66
N GLY A 81 36.54 -1.13 3.44
CA GLY A 81 37.20 -2.22 2.72
C GLY A 81 36.40 -2.85 1.57
N SER A 82 35.23 -2.32 1.18
CA SER A 82 34.54 -2.78 -0.03
C SER A 82 35.32 -2.40 -1.31
N PRO A 83 35.59 -3.35 -2.24
CA PRO A 83 36.19 -3.05 -3.54
C PRO A 83 35.21 -2.38 -4.52
N TYR A 84 33.91 -2.38 -4.20
CA TYR A 84 32.86 -1.73 -4.99
C TYR A 84 32.20 -0.64 -4.13
N GLY A 85 32.53 0.61 -4.44
CA GLY A 85 31.77 1.80 -4.01
C GLY A 85 30.93 2.30 -5.19
N PRO A 86 29.80 3.00 -4.95
CA PRO A 86 29.01 3.57 -6.03
C PRO A 86 29.87 4.57 -6.83
N ASP A 87 29.73 4.56 -8.16
CA ASP A 87 30.35 5.58 -9.01
C ASP A 87 29.84 6.96 -8.56
N GLN A 88 30.77 7.82 -8.13
CA GLN A 88 30.46 9.19 -7.76
C GLN A 88 30.14 9.98 -9.02
N TYR A 89 28.86 10.20 -9.29
CA TYR A 89 28.42 11.19 -10.26
C TYR A 89 28.26 12.54 -9.55
N SER A 90 29.12 13.51 -9.88
CA SER A 90 28.91 14.91 -9.52
C SER A 90 27.80 15.51 -10.39
N PHE A 91 26.93 16.30 -9.76
CA PHE A 91 26.02 17.24 -10.44
C PHE A 91 26.67 18.62 -10.57
#